data_AF-A0A836RFU2-F1
#
_entry.id   AF-A0A836RFU2-F1
#
_cell.length_a   1.000
_cell.length_b   1.000
_cell.length_c   1.000
_cell.angle_alpha   90.00
_cell.angle_beta   90.00
_cell.angle_gamma   90.00
#
_symmetry.space_group_name_H-M   'P 1'
#
loop_
_entity.id
_entity.type
_entity.pdbx_description
1 polymer ?
#
loop_
_entity_poly.entity_id
_entity_poly.type
_entity_poly.pdbx_seq_one_letter_code
_entity_poly.pdbx_strand_id
1 'polypeptide(L)'
;MARPVTLFTGQWADLPLETLCKKASEFGYDGLELACWGDHFEVDKALSDDTYCARKRELLEKYDLQLFAISNHLVGQAILDPIDERHKAILP
;
A
#
# COMPACT_ATOMS: atom_id res chain seq x y z
N MET A 1 -11.25 -24.27 -0.74
CA MET A 1 -11.24 -22.79 -0.88
C MET A 1 -10.30 -22.43 -2.01
N ALA A 2 -10.69 -21.50 -2.88
CA ALA A 2 -9.77 -20.90 -3.84
C ALA A 2 -8.74 -20.02 -3.10
N ARG A 3 -7.57 -19.81 -3.69
CA ARG A 3 -6.55 -18.90 -3.12
C ARG A 3 -6.96 -17.46 -3.41
N PRO A 4 -6.86 -16.53 -2.43
CA PRO A 4 -7.10 -15.11 -2.68
C PRO A 4 -6.15 -14.55 -3.75
N VAL A 5 -6.68 -13.71 -4.64
CA VAL A 5 -5.94 -12.95 -5.64
C VAL A 5 -5.94 -11.48 -5.22
N THR A 6 -4.77 -10.95 -4.92
CA THR A 6 -4.61 -9.57 -4.45
C THR A 6 -3.90 -8.68 -5.48
N LEU A 7 -4.28 -7.41 -5.54
CA LEU A 7 -3.64 -6.42 -6.41
C LEU A 7 -2.52 -5.69 -5.65
N PHE A 8 -1.31 -5.72 -6.21
CA PHE A 8 -0.24 -4.85 -5.75
C PHE A 8 -0.49 -3.40 -6.16
N THR A 9 -0.38 -2.51 -5.18
CA THR A 9 -0.81 -1.11 -5.32
C THR A 9 0.30 -0.16 -5.77
N GLY A 10 1.53 -0.62 -5.99
CA GLY A 10 2.67 0.25 -6.27
C GLY A 10 2.57 1.06 -7.57
N GLN A 11 2.00 0.48 -8.63
CA GLN A 11 1.75 1.14 -9.91
C GLN A 11 0.56 2.12 -9.88
N TRP A 12 -0.13 2.21 -8.75
CA TRP A 12 -1.37 2.97 -8.59
C TRP A 12 -1.24 4.10 -7.55
N ALA A 13 -0.03 4.37 -7.07
CA ALA A 13 0.22 5.32 -5.98
C ALA A 13 0.00 6.80 -6.36
N ASP A 14 -0.31 7.07 -7.63
CA ASP A 14 -0.83 8.35 -8.11
C ASP A 14 -2.32 8.55 -7.79
N LEU A 15 -3.04 7.48 -7.45
CA LEU A 15 -4.44 7.51 -7.01
C LEU A 15 -4.54 7.49 -5.47
N PRO A 16 -5.55 8.14 -4.88
CA PRO A 16 -5.87 7.93 -3.47
C PRO A 16 -6.26 6.47 -3.21
N LEU A 17 -5.87 5.91 -2.06
CA LEU A 17 -6.14 4.52 -1.71
C LEU A 17 -7.63 4.16 -1.80
N GLU A 18 -8.53 5.04 -1.35
CA GLU A 18 -9.98 4.77 -1.41
C GLU A 18 -10.49 4.66 -2.86
N THR A 19 -9.92 5.45 -3.78
CA THR A 19 -10.23 5.34 -5.22
C THR A 19 -9.79 3.97 -5.75
N LEU A 20 -8.60 3.50 -5.34
CA LEU A 20 -8.10 2.19 -5.73
C LEU A 20 -8.88 1.04 -5.10
N CYS A 21 -9.34 1.16 -3.85
CA CYS A 21 -10.19 0.15 -3.21
C CYS A 21 -11.47 -0.07 -3.99
N LYS A 22 -12.17 1.02 -4.37
CA LYS A 22 -13.36 0.93 -5.21
C LYS A 22 -13.07 0.21 -6.53
N LYS A 23 -11.99 0.59 -7.22
CA LYS A 23 -11.57 -0.03 -8.48
C LYS A 23 -11.22 -1.50 -8.33
N ALA A 24 -10.42 -1.87 -7.33
CA ALA A 24 -9.98 -3.24 -7.11
C ALA A 24 -11.17 -4.18 -6.81
N SER A 25 -12.15 -3.70 -6.05
CA SER A 25 -13.41 -4.40 -5.81
C SER A 25 -14.22 -4.57 -7.11
N GLU A 26 -14.36 -3.52 -7.92
CA GLU A 26 -15.01 -3.59 -9.25
C GLU A 26 -14.28 -4.52 -10.24
N PHE A 27 -12.96 -4.65 -10.11
CA PHE A 27 -12.13 -5.54 -10.92
C PHE A 27 -12.24 -7.01 -10.48
N GLY A 28 -12.74 -7.29 -9.28
CA GLY A 28 -12.89 -8.63 -8.72
C GLY A 28 -11.65 -9.17 -8.00
N TYR A 29 -10.79 -8.29 -7.47
CA TYR A 29 -9.70 -8.73 -6.58
C TYR A 29 -10.25 -9.03 -5.18
N ASP A 30 -9.66 -10.02 -4.52
CA ASP A 30 -10.01 -10.41 -3.15
C ASP A 30 -9.34 -9.50 -2.10
N GLY A 31 -8.36 -8.70 -2.50
CA GLY A 31 -7.63 -7.83 -1.58
C GLY A 31 -6.54 -7.00 -2.24
N LEU A 32 -5.81 -6.26 -1.40
CA LEU A 32 -4.71 -5.40 -1.81
C LEU A 32 -3.42 -5.79 -1.09
N GLU A 33 -2.31 -5.63 -1.80
CA GLU A 33 -0.96 -5.57 -1.23
C GLU A 33 -0.53 -4.09 -1.21
N LEU A 34 -0.49 -3.49 -0.02
CA LEU A 34 -0.30 -2.04 0.11
C LEU A 34 1.17 -1.65 -0.04
N ALA A 35 1.43 -0.76 -0.98
CA ALA A 35 2.72 -0.13 -1.16
C ALA A 35 2.96 0.90 -0.06
N CYS A 36 4.19 0.97 0.46
CA CYS A 36 4.59 1.88 1.53
C CYS A 36 4.94 3.30 1.04
N TRP A 37 4.17 3.81 0.08
CA TRP A 37 4.31 5.16 -0.48
C TRP A 37 2.96 5.67 -1.01
N GLY A 38 2.91 6.96 -1.36
CA GLY A 38 1.63 7.65 -1.59
C GLY A 38 0.82 7.72 -0.29
N ASP A 39 -0.51 7.70 -0.39
CA ASP A 39 -1.38 7.56 0.77
C ASP A 39 -1.75 6.10 1.06
N HIS A 40 -1.15 5.11 0.38
CA HIS A 40 -1.53 3.71 0.49
C HIS A 40 -1.17 3.13 1.86
N PHE A 41 0.10 3.21 2.26
CA PHE A 41 0.54 2.86 3.60
C PHE A 41 1.74 3.72 4.02
N GLU A 42 1.55 4.54 5.05
CA GLU A 42 2.55 5.50 5.55
C GLU A 42 3.13 4.93 6.85
N VAL A 43 4.36 4.44 6.77
CA VAL A 43 5.01 3.66 7.84
C VAL A 43 5.25 4.51 9.10
N ASP A 44 5.59 5.78 8.93
CA ASP A 44 5.76 6.75 10.01
C ASP A 44 4.46 6.98 10.79
N LYS A 45 3.32 7.09 10.10
CA LYS A 45 2.00 7.21 10.74
C LYS A 45 1.58 5.92 11.42
N ALA A 46 1.89 4.76 10.82
CA ALA A 46 1.64 3.46 11.45
C ALA A 46 2.40 3.28 12.79
N LEU A 47 3.53 3.97 12.98
CA LEU A 47 4.32 3.92 14.21
C LEU A 47 3.96 5.02 15.22
N SER A 48 3.35 6.13 14.77
CA SER A 48 3.08 7.31 15.62
C SER A 48 1.59 7.52 15.96
N ASP A 49 0.68 6.88 15.24
CA ASP A 49 -0.76 6.90 15.47
C ASP A 49 -1.29 5.47 15.64
N ASP A 50 -1.58 5.10 16.89
CA ASP A 50 -2.10 3.78 17.27
C ASP A 50 -3.40 3.38 16.53
N THR A 51 -4.12 4.34 15.98
CA THR A 51 -5.37 4.11 15.24
C THR A 51 -5.18 4.00 13.73
N TYR A 52 -4.00 4.33 13.20
CA TYR A 52 -3.73 4.37 11.75
C TYR A 52 -4.00 3.02 11.06
N CYS A 53 -3.41 1.95 11.61
CA CYS A 53 -3.55 0.60 11.05
C CYS A 53 -5.01 0.10 11.09
N ALA A 54 -5.77 0.45 12.15
CA ALA A 54 -7.18 0.11 12.25
C ALA A 54 -7.99 0.80 11.16
N ARG A 55 -7.83 2.12 10.99
CA ARG A 55 -8.52 2.88 9.92
C ARG A 55 -8.17 2.37 8.52
N LYS A 56 -6.94 1.91 8.29
CA LYS A 56 -6.55 1.27 7.02
C LYS A 56 -7.30 -0.04 6.78
N ARG A 57 -7.42 -0.89 7.80
CA ARG A 57 -8.22 -2.12 7.69
C ARG A 57 -9.70 -1.82 7.45
N GLU A 58 -10.28 -0.90 8.21
CA GLU A 58 -11.68 -0.47 8.06
C GLU A 58 -11.96 0.06 6.64
N LEU A 59 -11.03 0.83 6.06
CA LEU A 59 -11.15 1.30 4.69
C LEU A 59 -11.19 0.14 3.69
N LEU A 60 -10.33 -0.87 3.82
CA LEU A 60 -10.31 -2.02 2.91
C LEU A 60 -11.56 -2.90 3.11
N GLU A 61 -11.97 -3.12 4.35
CA GLU A 61 -13.17 -3.89 4.72
C GLU A 61 -14.45 -3.26 4.15
N LYS A 62 -14.55 -1.93 4.08
CA LYS A 62 -15.66 -1.20 3.42
C LYS A 62 -15.88 -1.63 1.97
N TYR A 63 -14.86 -2.16 1.29
CA TYR A 63 -14.91 -2.62 -0.10
C TYR A 63 -14.76 -4.14 -0.24
N ASP A 64 -14.92 -4.89 0.85
CA ASP A 64 -14.74 -6.35 0.91
C ASP A 64 -13.34 -6.82 0.50
N LEU A 65 -12.31 -5.98 0.70
CA LEU A 65 -10.92 -6.27 0.33
C LEU A 65 -10.10 -6.75 1.54
N GLN A 66 -9.35 -7.83 1.35
CA GLN A 66 -8.43 -8.37 2.36
C GLN A 66 -7.03 -7.72 2.28
N LEU A 67 -6.29 -7.76 3.39
CA LEU A 67 -4.90 -7.29 3.47
C LEU A 67 -4.00 -8.33 4.12
N PHE A 68 -3.13 -8.94 3.31
CA PHE A 68 -2.19 -9.98 3.76
C PHE A 68 -0.74 -9.52 3.79
N ALA A 69 -0.38 -8.50 3.02
CA ALA A 69 0.98 -8.06 2.84
C ALA A 69 1.07 -6.54 2.59
N ILE A 70 2.25 -6.00 2.90
CA ILE A 70 2.69 -4.65 2.54
C ILE A 70 4.04 -4.76 1.84
N SER A 71 4.37 -3.78 1.00
CA SER A 71 5.62 -3.79 0.22
C SER A 71 6.32 -2.44 0.27
N ASN A 72 7.64 -2.45 0.53
CA ASN A 72 8.45 -1.23 0.66
C ASN A 72 9.68 -1.26 -0.27
N HIS A 73 9.43 -1.51 -1.55
CA HIS A 73 10.48 -1.67 -2.56
C HIS A 73 11.37 -0.43 -2.68
N LEU A 74 10.79 0.77 -2.65
CA LEU A 74 11.50 2.03 -2.89
C LEU A 74 12.57 2.30 -1.83
N VAL A 75 12.21 2.22 -0.54
CA VAL A 75 13.18 2.40 0.56
C VAL A 75 14.12 1.19 0.67
N GLY A 76 13.60 -0.01 0.45
CA GLY A 76 14.41 -1.24 0.49
C GLY A 76 15.57 -1.23 -0.53
N GLN A 77 15.34 -0.67 -1.73
CA GLN A 77 16.36 -0.53 -2.76
C GLN A 77 17.58 0.27 -2.26
N ALA A 78 17.34 1.33 -1.49
CA ALA A 78 18.37 2.23 -0.99
C ALA A 78 19.24 1.66 0.14
N ILE A 79 18.99 0.43 0.59
CA ILE A 79 19.82 -0.21 1.63
C ILE A 79 21.22 -0.53 1.08
N LEU A 80 21.33 -1.01 -0.15
CA LEU A 80 22.60 -1.41 -0.77
C LEU A 80 22.94 -0.63 -2.05
N ASP A 81 22.04 0.24 -2.53
CA ASP A 81 22.30 1.08 -3.70
C ASP A 81 23.14 2.33 -3.33
N PRO A 82 24.07 2.75 -4.20
CA PRO A 82 24.65 4.08 -4.12
C PRO A 82 23.57 5.16 -4.29
N ILE A 83 23.44 6.04 -3.29
CA ILE A 83 22.45 7.10 -3.31
C ILE A 83 22.80 8.16 -4.34
N ASP A 84 21.83 8.48 -5.19
CA ASP A 84 21.92 9.47 -6.26
C ASP A 84 20.57 10.20 -6.48
N GLU A 85 20.49 11.03 -7.52
CA GLU A 85 19.32 11.85 -7.85
C GLU A 85 17.99 11.09 -7.94
N ARG A 86 18.00 9.79 -8.28
CA ARG A 86 16.78 8.96 -8.36
C ARG A 86 16.12 8.76 -7.00
N HIS A 87 16.91 8.85 -5.93
CA HIS A 87 16.48 8.57 -4.56
C HIS A 87 15.80 9.77 -3.89
N LYS A 88 16.06 10.99 -4.38
CA LYS A 88 15.52 12.24 -3.78
C LYS A 88 14.00 12.28 -3.69
N ALA A 89 13.32 11.60 -4.61
CA ALA A 89 11.86 11.60 -4.68
C ALA A 89 11.20 10.47 -3.88
N ILE A 90 11.96 9.51 -3.35
CA ILE A 90 11.42 8.25 -2.82
C ILE A 90 11.93 7.88 -1.43
N LEU A 91 12.97 8.53 -0.93
CA LEU A 91 13.47 8.32 0.43
C LEU A 91 12.93 9.40 1.38
N PRO A 92 12.62 9.02 2.64
CA PRO A 92 12.25 9.96 3.69
C PRO A 92 13.40 10.87 4.13
#